data_AF-A0A6M2DKE9-F1
#
_entry.id   AF-A0A6M2DKE9-F1
#
_cell.length_a   1.000
_cell.length_b   1.000
_cell.length_c   1.000
_cell.angle_alpha   90.00
_cell.angle_beta   90.00
_cell.angle_gamma   90.00
#
_symmetry.space_group_name_H-M   'P 1'
#
loop_
_entity.id
_entity.type
_entity.pdbx_description
1 polymer ?
#
loop_
_entity_poly.entity_id
_entity_poly.type
_entity_poly.pdbx_seq_one_letter_code
_entity_poly.pdbx_strand_id
1 'polypeptide(L)'
;FPRTYDFFRNMELLVLDLDLGLKNEASDCWTYRGEGNANVILALDGQNKVLRLKKSLKSENSAANFKYDNKKVDEKLINNTIISNGISDSKTNATQDEQTEISRSILERCIWETRWWKTFTKLLGTCYTIRDYETIEIVDLTSCNIAKLNEKLEFLRPPSRRHKLIASEYAVMFPDFTLMPETDYLCYGDTFTFELKPKHGWTPYVINLNESSEYAKCPYCLTQFLKFKK
;
A
#
# COMPACT_ATOMS: atom_id res chain seq x y z
N PHE A 1 -20.77 0.85 -25.36
CA PHE A 1 -19.64 1.01 -24.42
C PHE A 1 -18.40 0.39 -25.04
N PRO A 2 -17.45 1.18 -25.56
CA PRO A 2 -16.19 0.63 -26.06
C PRO A 2 -15.46 -0.08 -24.92
N ARG A 3 -14.78 -1.19 -25.23
CA ARG A 3 -14.03 -2.00 -24.26
C ARG A 3 -13.07 -1.09 -23.50
N THR A 4 -13.25 -1.01 -22.19
CA THR A 4 -12.50 -0.15 -21.26
C THR A 4 -10.99 -0.41 -21.26
N TYR A 5 -10.48 -1.43 -21.95
CA TYR A 5 -9.07 -1.79 -21.95
C TYR A 5 -8.16 -0.86 -22.77
N ASP A 6 -8.64 -0.27 -23.86
CA ASP A 6 -7.76 0.51 -24.76
C ASP A 6 -7.62 2.00 -24.38
N PHE A 7 -8.37 2.49 -23.38
CA PHE A 7 -8.27 3.89 -22.92
C PHE A 7 -7.01 4.15 -22.04
N PHE A 8 -6.26 3.12 -21.65
CA PHE A 8 -5.30 3.20 -20.53
C PHE A 8 -3.82 2.94 -20.88
N ARG A 9 -3.43 2.85 -22.17
CA ARG A 9 -2.08 2.40 -22.55
C ARG A 9 -0.95 3.43 -22.49
N ASN A 10 -1.23 4.73 -22.42
CA ASN A 10 -0.19 5.76 -22.60
C ASN A 10 0.06 6.55 -21.33
N MET A 11 0.58 5.91 -20.29
CA MET A 11 1.05 6.60 -19.10
C MET A 11 2.47 6.14 -18.81
N GLU A 12 3.43 7.05 -19.00
CA GLU A 12 4.80 6.84 -18.52
C GLU A 12 4.74 6.64 -17.01
N LEU A 13 5.13 5.44 -16.59
CA LEU A 13 5.23 5.06 -15.20
C LEU A 13 6.56 5.59 -14.68
N LEU A 14 6.51 6.64 -13.86
CA LEU A 14 7.65 7.04 -13.06
C LEU A 14 7.67 6.14 -11.82
N VAL A 15 8.64 5.24 -11.77
CA VAL A 15 8.97 4.44 -10.59
C VAL A 15 10.18 5.10 -9.94
N LEU A 16 10.03 5.49 -8.67
CA LEU A 16 11.11 6.12 -7.91
C LEU A 16 11.72 5.13 -6.92
N ASP A 17 13.04 5.04 -6.89
CA ASP A 17 13.75 4.35 -5.82
C ASP A 17 13.74 5.21 -4.56
N LEU A 18 13.28 4.63 -3.45
CA LEU A 18 13.28 5.29 -2.13
C LEU A 18 13.96 4.41 -1.08
N ASP A 19 14.87 5.00 -0.31
CA ASP A 19 15.45 4.38 0.88
C ASP A 19 14.76 4.94 2.13
N LEU A 20 14.12 4.07 2.89
CA LEU A 20 13.47 4.39 4.17
C LEU A 20 14.44 4.49 5.35
N GLY A 21 15.75 4.56 5.09
CA GLY A 21 16.78 4.61 6.13
C GLY A 21 16.89 3.29 6.90
N LEU A 22 16.32 2.20 6.39
CA LEU A 22 16.25 0.93 7.13
C LEU A 22 17.62 0.22 7.19
N LYS A 23 18.59 0.63 6.36
CA LYS A 23 19.92 0.03 6.28
C LYS A 23 20.88 0.50 7.36
N ASN A 24 20.81 1.78 7.72
CA ASN A 24 21.71 2.41 8.68
C ASN A 24 20.93 2.68 9.97
N GLU A 25 21.50 2.46 11.15
CA GLU A 25 20.83 2.78 12.43
C GLU A 25 20.65 4.31 12.65
N ALA A 26 21.05 5.12 11.68
CA ALA A 26 20.70 6.52 11.60
C ALA A 26 19.17 6.65 11.45
N SER A 27 18.60 7.59 12.21
CA SER A 27 17.15 7.87 12.35
C SER A 27 16.29 7.47 11.16
N ASP A 28 15.16 6.83 11.44
CA ASP A 28 14.10 6.65 10.44
C ASP A 28 13.70 8.03 9.87
N CYS A 29 13.45 8.08 8.56
CA CYS A 29 12.94 9.27 7.85
C CYS A 29 11.42 9.22 7.67
N TRP A 30 10.74 8.46 8.53
CA TRP A 30 9.30 8.21 8.42
C TRP A 30 8.64 8.00 9.78
N THR A 31 7.35 8.34 9.82
CA THR A 31 6.51 8.23 11.01
C THR A 31 5.24 7.43 10.71
N TYR A 32 4.85 6.49 11.58
CA TYR A 32 3.57 5.78 11.45
C TYR A 32 2.38 6.74 11.62
N ARG A 33 1.51 6.84 10.61
CA ARG A 33 0.31 7.70 10.65
C ARG A 33 -0.95 6.92 11.01
N GLY A 34 -1.11 5.71 10.50
CA GLY A 34 -2.29 4.90 10.74
C GLY A 34 -2.47 3.78 9.73
N GLU A 35 -3.57 3.04 9.85
CA GLU A 35 -3.84 1.92 8.94
C GLU A 35 -5.32 1.56 8.79
N GLY A 36 -5.66 1.11 7.58
CA GLY A 36 -6.92 0.44 7.28
C GLY A 36 -6.81 -1.07 7.41
N ASN A 37 -7.76 -1.83 6.87
CA ASN A 37 -7.60 -3.28 6.74
C ASN A 37 -6.57 -3.67 5.65
N ALA A 38 -6.50 -2.88 4.58
CA ALA A 38 -5.73 -3.19 3.38
C ALA A 38 -4.35 -2.51 3.32
N ASN A 39 -4.17 -1.36 3.98
CA ASN A 39 -2.96 -0.55 3.83
C ASN A 39 -2.46 -0.02 5.18
N VAL A 40 -1.15 0.19 5.29
CA VAL A 40 -0.46 0.99 6.31
C VAL A 40 -0.04 2.31 5.67
N ILE A 41 -0.14 3.41 6.43
CA ILE A 41 0.28 4.75 6.00
C ILE A 41 1.48 5.19 6.84
N LEU A 42 2.57 5.56 6.17
CA LEU A 42 3.74 6.20 6.78
C LEU A 42 3.86 7.63 6.25
N ALA A 43 4.07 8.62 7.10
CA ALA A 43 4.50 9.94 6.64
C ALA A 43 6.00 9.94 6.40
N LEU A 44 6.44 10.64 5.36
CA LEU A 44 7.85 10.89 5.08
C LEU A 44 8.22 12.23 5.71
N ASP A 45 9.13 12.18 6.66
CA ASP A 45 9.44 13.33 7.50
C ASP A 45 10.07 14.45 6.66
N GLY A 46 9.53 15.67 6.77
CA GLY A 46 10.00 16.84 6.02
C GLY A 46 9.64 16.86 4.52
N GLN A 47 8.87 15.90 4.01
CA GLN A 47 8.54 15.82 2.58
C GLN A 47 7.09 16.21 2.24
N ASN A 48 6.21 16.40 3.24
CA ASN A 48 4.77 16.59 3.03
C ASN A 48 4.15 15.50 2.13
N LYS A 49 4.65 14.27 2.27
CA LYS A 49 4.22 13.08 1.54
C LYS A 49 3.93 11.94 2.51
N VAL A 50 3.06 11.03 2.07
CA VAL A 50 2.78 9.77 2.76
C VAL A 50 2.95 8.59 1.82
N LEU A 51 3.50 7.49 2.33
CA LEU A 51 3.54 6.20 1.66
C LEU A 51 2.35 5.35 2.07
N ARG A 52 1.65 4.80 1.07
CA ARG A 52 0.57 3.84 1.23
C ARG A 52 1.05 2.45 0.84
N LEU A 53 1.28 1.63 1.86
CA LEU A 53 1.86 0.28 1.74
C LEU A 53 0.78 -0.78 1.84
N LYS A 54 0.76 -1.73 0.91
CA LYS A 54 -0.25 -2.81 0.90
C LYS A 54 0.08 -3.89 1.93
N LYS A 55 -0.98 -4.39 2.57
CA LYS A 55 -0.91 -5.46 3.55
C LYS A 55 -1.43 -6.78 2.99
N SER A 56 -0.78 -7.86 3.41
CA SER A 56 -1.20 -9.24 3.14
C SER A 56 -1.23 -10.06 4.44
N LEU A 57 -1.88 -11.21 4.40
CA LEU A 57 -1.90 -12.12 5.55
C LEU A 57 -0.50 -12.71 5.78
N LYS A 58 -0.16 -13.00 7.04
CA LYS A 58 1.14 -13.62 7.37
C LYS A 58 1.38 -14.93 6.61
N SER A 59 0.33 -15.72 6.39
CA SER A 59 0.41 -16.99 5.63
C SER A 59 0.77 -16.81 4.16
N GLU A 60 0.39 -15.69 3.54
CA GLU A 60 0.75 -15.34 2.17
C GLU A 60 2.20 -14.83 2.09
N ASN A 61 2.69 -14.23 3.18
CA ASN A 61 4.06 -13.72 3.28
C ASN A 61 5.09 -14.81 3.59
N SER A 62 4.69 -15.94 4.16
CA SER A 62 5.59 -17.09 4.37
C SER A 62 6.03 -17.74 3.06
N ALA A 63 5.24 -17.58 1.98
CA ALA A 63 5.61 -18.00 0.63
C ALA A 63 6.57 -17.01 -0.05
N ALA A 64 6.44 -15.71 0.24
CA ALA A 64 7.27 -14.64 -0.35
C ALA A 64 8.57 -14.32 0.42
N ASN A 65 8.72 -14.80 1.67
CA ASN A 65 9.90 -14.50 2.53
C ASN A 65 10.96 -15.62 2.56
N PHE A 66 10.99 -16.54 1.58
CA PHE A 66 12.15 -17.41 1.45
C PHE A 66 13.35 -16.62 0.88
N LYS A 67 14.23 -16.24 1.82
CA LYS A 67 15.62 -15.74 1.66
C LYS A 67 15.79 -14.22 1.51
N TYR A 68 15.75 -13.53 2.64
CA TYR A 68 16.85 -12.63 2.99
C TYR A 68 17.50 -13.16 4.27
N ASP A 69 18.34 -14.18 4.10
CA ASP A 69 19.18 -14.71 5.16
C ASP A 69 20.53 -14.00 5.06
N ASN A 70 20.81 -13.09 5.99
CA ASN A 70 22.11 -12.44 6.16
C ASN A 70 23.14 -13.50 6.57
N LYS A 71 23.74 -14.21 5.62
CA LYS A 71 25.01 -14.89 5.86
C LYS A 71 26.16 -13.99 5.41
N LYS A 72 26.80 -13.36 6.39
CA LYS A 72 28.24 -13.07 6.34
C LYS A 72 28.95 -14.33 5.87
N VAL A 73 29.58 -14.32 4.71
CA VAL A 73 30.68 -15.23 4.38
C VAL A 73 31.73 -14.46 3.61
N ASP A 74 32.94 -14.53 4.14
CA ASP A 74 34.18 -13.89 3.74
C ASP A 74 34.56 -14.07 2.27
N GLU A 75 35.27 -13.05 1.77
CA GLU A 75 35.89 -12.88 0.46
C GLU A 75 37.06 -13.86 0.14
N LYS A 76 37.07 -15.08 0.68
CA LYS A 76 38.13 -16.07 0.42
C LYS A 76 37.59 -17.48 0.21
N LEU A 77 37.20 -17.81 -1.02
CA LEU A 77 37.58 -19.08 -1.66
C LEU A 77 37.26 -19.04 -3.16
N ILE A 78 38.16 -18.43 -3.92
CA ILE A 78 38.33 -18.73 -5.34
C ILE A 78 39.15 -20.02 -5.43
N ASN A 79 38.69 -20.93 -6.29
CA ASN A 79 39.36 -22.11 -6.89
C ASN A 79 39.20 -23.50 -6.25
N ASN A 80 38.85 -24.42 -7.16
CA ASN A 80 39.00 -25.87 -7.18
C ASN A 80 37.90 -26.72 -6.54
N THR A 81 37.02 -27.29 -7.37
CA THR A 81 37.18 -28.67 -7.88
C THR A 81 36.07 -29.00 -8.90
N ILE A 82 36.50 -29.39 -10.09
CA ILE A 82 35.67 -29.98 -11.15
C ILE A 82 35.53 -31.49 -10.85
N ILE A 83 34.34 -32.03 -11.17
CA ILE A 83 34.02 -33.38 -11.69
C ILE A 83 32.97 -34.16 -10.87
N SER A 84 31.86 -34.41 -11.58
CA SER A 84 30.88 -35.51 -11.55
C SER A 84 29.92 -35.67 -10.36
N ASN A 85 28.64 -35.38 -10.58
CA ASN A 85 27.66 -36.37 -11.09
C ASN A 85 26.27 -35.73 -11.12
N GLY A 86 25.56 -35.92 -12.24
CA GLY A 86 24.22 -35.41 -12.42
C GLY A 86 23.23 -36.02 -11.43
N ILE A 87 22.32 -35.17 -10.92
CA ILE A 87 20.94 -35.47 -10.53
C ILE A 87 20.21 -34.10 -10.46
N SER A 88 19.35 -33.88 -11.45
CA SER A 88 18.16 -33.00 -11.49
C SER A 88 18.25 -31.57 -10.93
N ASP A 89 18.51 -30.61 -11.82
CA ASP A 89 18.00 -29.24 -11.74
C ASP A 89 16.50 -29.21 -12.07
N SER A 90 15.64 -29.01 -11.08
CA SER A 90 14.21 -28.72 -11.34
C SER A 90 13.45 -27.99 -10.21
N LYS A 91 14.13 -27.44 -9.20
CA LYS A 91 13.45 -26.78 -8.05
C LYS A 91 13.72 -25.28 -7.90
N THR A 92 14.64 -24.69 -8.68
CA THR A 92 15.03 -23.27 -8.56
C THR A 92 14.22 -22.33 -9.45
N ASN A 93 13.68 -22.77 -10.59
CA ASN A 93 12.98 -21.87 -11.51
C ASN A 93 11.55 -21.51 -11.07
N ALA A 94 10.81 -22.47 -10.50
CA ALA A 94 9.41 -22.27 -10.14
C ALA A 94 9.20 -21.21 -9.04
N THR A 95 10.14 -21.10 -8.10
CA THR A 95 10.06 -20.14 -6.99
C THR A 95 10.40 -18.70 -7.43
N GLN A 96 11.30 -18.55 -8.41
CA GLN A 96 11.65 -17.24 -8.95
C GLN A 96 10.58 -16.69 -9.90
N ASP A 97 9.93 -17.57 -10.67
CA ASP A 97 8.80 -17.22 -11.53
C ASP A 97 7.58 -16.77 -10.71
N GLU A 98 7.27 -17.47 -9.62
CA GLU A 98 6.16 -17.14 -8.71
C GLU A 98 6.38 -15.80 -7.98
N GLN A 99 7.59 -15.55 -7.46
CA GLN A 99 7.93 -14.27 -6.82
C GLN A 99 7.82 -13.10 -7.83
N THR A 100 8.28 -13.31 -9.06
CA THR A 100 8.19 -12.30 -10.13
C THR A 100 6.73 -12.01 -10.50
N GLU A 101 5.87 -13.02 -10.49
CA GLU A 101 4.43 -12.87 -10.75
C GLU A 101 3.71 -12.12 -9.62
N ILE A 102 4.05 -12.39 -8.35
CA ILE A 102 3.52 -11.67 -7.19
C ILE A 102 3.93 -10.19 -7.25
N SER A 103 5.21 -9.88 -7.45
CA SER A 103 5.68 -8.50 -7.55
C SER A 103 5.01 -7.76 -8.71
N ARG A 104 4.81 -8.40 -9.87
CA ARG A 104 4.04 -7.85 -10.99
C ARG A 104 2.58 -7.57 -10.62
N SER A 105 1.91 -8.52 -9.97
CA SER A 105 0.51 -8.37 -9.53
C SER A 105 0.34 -7.18 -8.57
N ILE A 106 1.29 -6.97 -7.68
CA ILE A 106 1.24 -5.84 -6.75
C ILE A 106 1.52 -4.51 -7.46
N LEU A 107 2.51 -4.47 -8.35
CA LEU A 107 2.76 -3.30 -9.20
C LEU A 107 1.50 -2.92 -9.99
N GLU A 108 0.84 -3.89 -10.63
CA GLU A 108 -0.44 -3.69 -11.31
C GLU A 108 -1.51 -3.08 -10.40
N ARG A 109 -1.59 -3.53 -9.15
CA ARG A 109 -2.52 -2.93 -8.17
C ARG A 109 -2.14 -1.50 -7.79
N CYS A 110 -0.86 -1.13 -7.81
CA CYS A 110 -0.42 0.25 -7.58
C CYS A 110 -0.77 1.12 -8.80
N ILE A 111 -0.53 0.61 -10.01
CA ILE A 111 -0.93 1.23 -11.29
C ILE A 111 -2.45 1.46 -11.33
N TRP A 112 -3.24 0.46 -10.94
CA TRP A 112 -4.69 0.62 -10.87
C TRP A 112 -5.09 1.72 -9.92
N GLU A 113 -4.44 1.84 -8.78
CA GLU A 113 -4.73 2.86 -7.78
C GLU A 113 -4.46 4.27 -8.29
N THR A 114 -3.31 4.49 -8.95
CA THR A 114 -3.00 5.78 -9.57
C THR A 114 -3.98 6.13 -10.69
N ARG A 115 -4.40 5.14 -11.49
CA ARG A 115 -5.42 5.30 -12.54
C ARG A 115 -6.81 5.61 -11.97
N TRP A 116 -7.22 4.92 -10.93
CA TRP A 116 -8.49 5.16 -10.24
C TRP A 116 -8.58 6.59 -9.76
N TRP A 117 -7.47 7.13 -9.24
CA TRP A 117 -7.44 8.51 -8.81
C TRP A 117 -7.73 9.49 -9.94
N LYS A 118 -7.12 9.31 -11.12
CA LYS A 118 -7.42 10.15 -12.31
C LYS A 118 -8.89 10.12 -12.69
N THR A 119 -9.55 8.97 -12.55
CA THR A 119 -10.99 8.83 -12.80
C THR A 119 -11.80 9.59 -11.75
N PHE A 120 -11.48 9.44 -10.45
CA PHE A 120 -12.17 10.15 -9.38
C PHE A 120 -11.98 11.67 -9.46
N THR A 121 -10.79 12.15 -9.80
CA THR A 121 -10.52 13.57 -10.02
C THR A 121 -11.42 14.17 -11.10
N LYS A 122 -11.73 13.43 -12.18
CA LYS A 122 -12.68 13.88 -13.20
C LYS A 122 -14.13 13.97 -12.70
N LEU A 123 -14.51 13.11 -11.75
CA LEU A 123 -15.87 13.06 -11.20
C LEU A 123 -16.09 14.06 -10.07
N LEU A 124 -15.08 14.24 -9.21
CA LEU A 124 -15.17 15.05 -7.98
C LEU A 124 -14.56 16.44 -8.14
N GLY A 125 -13.73 16.65 -9.16
CA GLY A 125 -12.99 17.90 -9.37
C GLY A 125 -11.64 17.92 -8.64
N THR A 126 -10.70 18.69 -9.19
CA THR A 126 -9.29 18.75 -8.75
C THR A 126 -9.10 19.49 -7.42
N CYS A 127 -10.08 20.31 -7.02
CA CYS A 127 -10.06 21.02 -5.73
C CYS A 127 -10.38 20.13 -4.52
N TYR A 128 -11.00 18.97 -4.71
CA TYR A 128 -11.37 18.03 -3.63
C TYR A 128 -10.57 16.72 -3.66
N THR A 129 -9.74 16.53 -4.68
CA THR A 129 -8.89 15.34 -4.83
C THR A 129 -7.42 15.74 -4.72
N ILE A 130 -6.61 15.41 -5.73
CA ILE A 130 -5.22 15.89 -5.83
C ILE A 130 -5.24 17.07 -6.77
N ARG A 131 -4.57 18.14 -6.35
CA ARG A 131 -4.49 19.37 -7.12
C ARG A 131 -3.67 19.10 -8.39
N ASP A 132 -3.91 19.89 -9.43
CA ASP A 132 -3.30 19.65 -10.75
C ASP A 132 -1.76 19.68 -10.76
N TYR A 133 -1.14 20.27 -9.74
CA TYR A 133 0.31 20.33 -9.56
C TYR A 133 0.89 19.23 -8.66
N GLU A 134 0.05 18.41 -8.03
CA GLU A 134 0.48 17.34 -7.14
C GLU A 134 0.51 15.99 -7.89
N THR A 135 1.55 15.20 -7.61
CA THR A 135 1.77 13.90 -8.23
C THR A 135 1.48 12.76 -7.24
N ILE A 136 0.86 11.70 -7.77
CA ILE A 136 0.89 10.37 -7.17
C ILE A 136 2.01 9.60 -7.86
N GLU A 137 2.91 9.05 -7.07
CA GLU A 137 4.07 8.31 -7.57
C GLU A 137 4.01 6.87 -7.10
N ILE A 138 4.52 5.96 -7.92
CA ILE A 138 4.78 4.59 -7.50
C ILE A 138 6.24 4.54 -7.06
N VAL A 139 6.45 4.00 -5.88
CA VAL A 139 7.77 3.94 -5.26
C VAL A 139 8.20 2.48 -5.21
N ASP A 140 9.42 2.22 -5.66
CA ASP A 140 10.10 0.94 -5.53
C ASP A 140 10.86 0.90 -4.20
N LEU A 141 10.54 -0.13 -3.43
CA LEU A 141 11.05 -0.46 -2.12
C LEU A 141 11.79 -1.80 -2.13
N THR A 142 12.12 -2.36 -3.30
CA THR A 142 12.89 -3.60 -3.44
C THR A 142 14.23 -3.49 -2.71
N SER A 143 14.83 -2.30 -2.70
CA SER A 143 16.08 -2.04 -1.99
C SER A 143 15.90 -1.84 -0.47
N CYS A 144 14.65 -1.73 0.02
CA CYS A 144 14.33 -1.55 1.44
C CYS A 144 14.22 -2.90 2.17
N ASN A 145 14.63 -2.91 3.44
CA ASN A 145 14.44 -4.09 4.29
C ASN A 145 13.02 -4.13 4.87
N ILE A 146 12.06 -4.68 4.10
CA ILE A 146 10.64 -4.78 4.48
C ILE A 146 10.44 -5.60 5.77
N ALA A 147 11.30 -6.59 6.04
CA ALA A 147 11.23 -7.36 7.29
C ALA A 147 11.52 -6.48 8.51
N LYS A 148 12.59 -5.67 8.45
CA LYS A 148 12.93 -4.70 9.49
C LYS A 148 11.87 -3.60 9.64
N LEU A 149 11.26 -3.17 8.53
CA LEU A 149 10.11 -2.25 8.58
C LEU A 149 8.93 -2.86 9.35
N ASN A 150 8.57 -4.10 9.06
CA ASN A 150 7.50 -4.81 9.76
C ASN A 150 7.80 -4.98 11.26
N GLU A 151 9.05 -5.29 11.63
CA GLU A 151 9.49 -5.38 13.03
C GLU A 151 9.29 -4.06 13.78
N LYS A 152 9.77 -2.95 13.22
CA LYS A 152 9.58 -1.61 13.81
C LYS A 152 8.10 -1.27 13.95
N LEU A 153 7.31 -1.56 12.93
CA LEU A 153 5.88 -1.28 12.92
C LEU A 153 5.07 -2.13 13.90
N GLU A 154 5.55 -3.31 14.30
CA GLU A 154 4.83 -4.20 15.23
C GLU A 154 4.52 -3.48 16.56
N PHE A 155 5.44 -2.64 17.04
CA PHE A 155 5.27 -1.89 18.28
C PHE A 155 4.36 -0.68 18.14
N LEU A 156 4.32 -0.06 16.95
CA LEU A 156 3.51 1.14 16.68
C LEU A 156 2.06 0.80 16.33
N ARG A 157 1.82 -0.40 15.78
CA ARG A 157 0.51 -0.80 15.26
C ARG A 157 -0.41 -1.35 16.35
N PRO A 158 -1.73 -1.10 16.29
CA PRO A 158 -2.69 -1.67 17.23
C PRO A 158 -2.67 -3.22 17.21
N PRO A 159 -2.78 -3.91 18.36
CA PRO A 159 -2.74 -5.37 18.42
C PRO A 159 -3.71 -6.08 17.46
N SER A 160 -4.93 -5.54 17.32
CA SER A 160 -5.97 -6.07 16.42
C SER A 160 -5.60 -6.03 14.93
N ARG A 161 -4.56 -5.29 14.56
CA ARG A 161 -4.11 -5.10 13.17
C ARG A 161 -2.86 -5.91 12.80
N ARG A 162 -2.13 -6.45 13.78
CA ARG A 162 -0.83 -7.14 13.60
C ARG A 162 -0.91 -8.51 12.91
N HIS A 163 -2.12 -9.01 12.66
CA HIS A 163 -2.35 -10.24 11.91
C HIS A 163 -2.04 -10.13 10.40
N LYS A 164 -1.82 -8.90 9.90
CA LYS A 164 -1.37 -8.61 8.53
C LYS A 164 -0.08 -7.81 8.55
N LEU A 165 0.80 -8.08 7.59
CA LEU A 165 2.10 -7.43 7.43
C LEU A 165 2.19 -6.75 6.07
N ILE A 166 3.17 -5.85 5.93
CA ILE A 166 3.56 -5.31 4.64
C ILE A 166 4.22 -6.44 3.85
N ALA A 167 3.79 -6.60 2.61
CA ALA A 167 4.16 -7.72 1.74
C ALA A 167 4.58 -7.27 0.34
N SER A 168 4.82 -5.97 0.17
CA SER A 168 5.00 -5.37 -1.13
C SER A 168 6.30 -4.59 -1.19
N GLU A 169 7.01 -4.81 -2.28
CA GLU A 169 8.16 -4.02 -2.74
C GLU A 169 7.72 -2.73 -3.45
N TYR A 170 6.42 -2.48 -3.60
CA TYR A 170 5.89 -1.27 -4.22
C TYR A 170 4.94 -0.54 -3.28
N ALA A 171 5.05 0.77 -3.24
CA ALA A 171 4.12 1.63 -2.55
C ALA A 171 3.57 2.69 -3.48
N VAL A 172 2.47 3.32 -3.05
CA VAL A 172 1.95 4.51 -3.72
C VAL A 172 2.19 5.69 -2.80
N MET A 173 2.87 6.72 -3.29
CA MET A 173 3.16 7.95 -2.56
C MET A 173 2.12 9.02 -2.89
N PHE A 174 1.58 9.64 -1.85
CA PHE A 174 0.56 10.69 -1.93
C PHE A 174 1.05 11.97 -1.24
N PRO A 175 0.51 13.15 -1.57
CA PRO A 175 0.55 14.31 -0.68
C PRO A 175 0.05 13.96 0.73
N ASP A 176 0.69 14.50 1.76
CA ASP A 176 0.20 14.39 3.14
C ASP A 176 -0.90 15.42 3.38
N PHE A 177 -2.16 15.02 3.18
CA PHE A 177 -3.33 15.87 3.42
C PHE A 177 -3.57 16.23 4.89
N THR A 178 -2.74 15.72 5.82
CA THR A 178 -2.78 16.18 7.22
C THR A 178 -2.02 17.49 7.43
N LEU A 179 -1.23 17.90 6.44
CA LEU A 179 -0.40 19.10 6.46
C LEU A 179 -0.89 20.07 5.39
N MET A 180 -0.87 21.37 5.71
CA MET A 180 -1.11 22.41 4.73
C MET A 180 0.14 22.61 3.86
N PRO A 181 0.00 22.86 2.54
CA PRO A 181 1.15 23.17 1.69
C PRO A 181 1.87 24.44 2.15
N GLU A 182 3.20 24.42 2.20
CA GLU A 182 4.03 25.59 2.58
C GLU A 182 3.86 26.80 1.65
N THR A 183 3.36 26.58 0.43
CA THR A 183 3.20 27.61 -0.60
C THR A 183 2.00 28.54 -0.36
N ASP A 184 1.14 28.24 0.61
CA ASP A 184 -0.03 29.04 0.91
C ASP A 184 0.34 30.13 1.93
N TYR A 185 0.77 31.29 1.42
CA TYR A 185 1.28 32.46 2.18
C TYR A 185 0.29 33.03 3.22
N LEU A 186 -0.96 32.56 3.22
CA LEU A 186 -2.00 32.91 4.19
C LEU A 186 -2.09 31.92 5.37
N CYS A 187 -1.35 30.82 5.34
CA CYS A 187 -1.41 29.76 6.34
C CYS A 187 -0.28 29.93 7.36
N TYR A 188 -0.56 30.64 8.46
CA TYR A 188 0.33 30.75 9.61
C TYR A 188 -0.26 30.00 10.82
N GLY A 189 0.58 29.29 11.56
CA GLY A 189 0.21 28.60 12.80
C GLY A 189 -0.06 27.11 12.67
N ASP A 190 -0.72 26.54 13.68
CA ASP A 190 -0.97 25.11 13.79
C ASP A 190 -2.01 24.63 12.76
N THR A 191 -1.78 23.45 12.19
CA THR A 191 -2.73 22.79 11.27
C THR A 191 -3.56 21.76 12.03
N PHE A 192 -4.89 21.87 11.91
CA PHE A 192 -5.83 20.87 12.41
C PHE A 192 -6.54 20.19 11.24
N THR A 193 -6.39 18.87 11.13
CA THR A 193 -7.00 18.07 10.06
C THR A 193 -7.99 17.08 10.63
N PHE A 194 -9.16 16.97 9.97
CA PHE A 194 -10.23 16.06 10.35
C PHE A 194 -10.47 15.01 9.26
N GLU A 195 -10.25 13.73 9.57
CA GLU A 195 -10.65 12.64 8.69
C GLU A 195 -12.11 12.25 8.97
N LEU A 196 -12.98 12.46 7.99
CA LEU A 196 -14.34 11.94 8.02
C LEU A 196 -14.45 10.75 7.07
N LYS A 197 -15.06 9.66 7.54
CA LYS A 197 -15.40 8.49 6.71
C LYS A 197 -16.90 8.42 6.49
N PRO A 198 -17.47 9.30 5.65
CA PRO A 198 -18.90 9.27 5.36
C PRO A 198 -19.23 7.89 4.81
N LYS A 199 -20.18 7.25 5.44
CA LYS A 199 -20.68 5.95 5.01
C LYS A 199 -21.71 6.20 3.91
N HIS A 200 -22.30 5.11 3.46
CA HIS A 200 -23.36 5.18 2.48
C HIS A 200 -24.50 6.09 2.98
N GLY A 201 -24.70 7.22 2.29
CA GLY A 201 -25.59 8.32 2.71
C GLY A 201 -27.01 8.25 2.14
N TRP A 202 -27.35 7.20 1.39
CA TRP A 202 -28.70 6.97 0.87
C TRP A 202 -29.27 5.68 1.45
N THR A 203 -30.58 5.52 1.42
CA THR A 203 -31.23 4.24 1.67
C THR A 203 -31.59 3.64 0.33
N PRO A 204 -31.20 2.38 0.04
CA PRO A 204 -31.61 1.75 -1.20
C PRO A 204 -33.13 1.76 -1.27
N TYR A 205 -33.66 2.41 -2.31
CA TYR A 205 -35.08 2.38 -2.60
C TYR A 205 -35.38 0.97 -3.10
N VAL A 206 -35.85 0.11 -2.20
CA VAL A 206 -36.30 -1.23 -2.60
C VAL A 206 -37.63 -1.03 -3.33
N ILE A 207 -37.57 -0.92 -4.67
CA ILE A 207 -38.75 -1.00 -5.52
C ILE A 207 -39.18 -2.47 -5.52
N ASN A 208 -40.39 -2.73 -5.00
CA ASN A 208 -41.16 -3.98 -4.97
C ASN A 208 -40.87 -4.96 -3.81
N LEU A 209 -41.83 -5.67 -3.21
CA LEU A 209 -43.30 -5.74 -3.22
C LEU A 209 -43.64 -6.56 -1.94
N ASN A 210 -44.71 -6.21 -1.23
CA ASN A 210 -45.44 -7.07 -0.27
C ASN A 210 -44.90 -7.35 1.15
N GLU A 211 -43.79 -6.79 1.61
CA GLU A 211 -43.39 -6.97 3.02
C GLU A 211 -43.05 -5.64 3.69
N SER A 212 -43.41 -5.58 4.97
CA SER A 212 -43.55 -4.43 5.84
C SER A 212 -42.43 -3.39 5.74
N SER A 213 -42.81 -2.12 5.94
CA SER A 213 -42.00 -0.91 6.02
C SER A 213 -40.89 -0.89 7.10
N GLU A 214 -40.52 -2.03 7.68
CA GLU A 214 -39.56 -2.17 8.78
C GLU A 214 -38.09 -2.14 8.31
N TYR A 215 -37.83 -2.24 7.00
CA TYR A 215 -36.48 -2.25 6.42
C TYR A 215 -35.94 -0.89 5.97
N ALA A 216 -36.58 0.22 6.34
CA ALA A 216 -36.16 1.59 6.02
C ALA A 216 -34.96 2.10 6.85
N LYS A 217 -34.03 1.24 7.29
CA LYS A 217 -32.86 1.64 8.08
C LYS A 217 -31.63 1.82 7.20
N CYS A 218 -30.82 2.81 7.55
CA CYS A 218 -29.57 3.07 6.84
C CYS A 218 -28.62 1.86 6.93
N PRO A 219 -27.92 1.44 5.85
CA PRO A 219 -27.02 0.29 5.89
C PRO A 219 -25.93 0.40 6.97
N TYR A 220 -25.46 1.62 7.25
CA TYR A 220 -24.53 1.86 8.34
C TYR A 220 -25.13 1.51 9.71
N CYS A 221 -26.36 1.94 9.97
CA CYS A 221 -27.10 1.73 11.21
C CYS A 221 -27.28 0.24 11.49
N LEU A 222 -27.70 -0.52 10.45
CA LEU A 222 -27.83 -1.97 10.52
C LEU A 222 -26.48 -2.66 10.78
N THR A 223 -25.42 -2.19 10.12
CA THR A 223 -24.06 -2.71 10.33
C THR A 223 -23.57 -2.45 11.76
N GLN A 224 -23.90 -1.30 12.36
CA GLN A 224 -23.52 -1.01 13.75
C GLN A 224 -24.18 -1.96 14.75
N PHE A 225 -25.45 -2.30 14.53
CA PHE A 225 -26.14 -3.30 15.35
C PHE A 225 -25.44 -4.67 15.30
N LEU A 226 -25.02 -5.11 14.11
CA LEU A 226 -24.28 -6.37 13.96
C LEU A 226 -22.88 -6.33 14.59
N LYS A 227 -22.20 -5.17 14.53
CA LYS A 227 -20.89 -5.00 15.18
C LYS A 227 -20.98 -5.04 16.70
N PHE A 228 -22.07 -4.52 17.28
CA PHE A 228 -22.29 -4.55 18.71
C PHE A 228 -22.62 -5.95 19.24
N LYS A 229 -23.23 -6.80 18.41
CA LYS A 229 -23.59 -8.19 18.76
C LYS A 229 -22.42 -9.19 18.71
N LYS A 230 -21.27 -8.78 18.19
CA LYS A 230 -20.05 -9.60 18.14
C LYS A 230 -19.13 -9.22 19.29
#